data_AF-A0A183TZ47-F1
#
_entry.id   AF-A0A183TZ47-F1
#
_cell.length_a   1.000
_cell.length_b   1.000
_cell.length_c   1.000
_cell.angle_alpha   90.00
_cell.angle_beta   90.00
_cell.angle_gamma   90.00
#
_symmetry.space_group_name_H-M   'P 1'
#
loop_
_entity.id
_entity.type
_entity.pdbx_description
1 polymer ?
#
loop_
_entity_poly.entity_id
_entity_poly.type
_entity_poly.pdbx_seq_one_letter_code
_entity_poly.pdbx_strand_id
1 'polypeptide(L)' 'MQSTHPNKDDDIVAAVAIFIVAVVGIVTNGMSAFTIFKMEHLRNAFGYSCASHAFGNLGVLFIFAFWAAPLLIL' A
#
# COMPACT_ATOMS: atom_id res chain seq x y z
N MET A 1 -2.15 -34.19 4.97
CA MET A 1 -2.15 -32.82 5.51
C MET A 1 -0.72 -32.50 5.88
N GLN A 2 0.00 -31.84 4.97
CA GLN A 2 1.40 -31.43 5.19
C GLN A 2 1.39 -30.34 6.27
N SER A 3 1.89 -30.65 7.45
CA SER A 3 2.19 -29.66 8.48
C SER A 3 3.37 -28.81 8.01
N THR A 4 3.07 -27.65 7.41
CA THR A 4 4.07 -26.68 6.96
C THR A 4 4.88 -26.22 8.17
N HIS A 5 6.15 -26.63 8.24
CA HIS A 5 7.11 -26.01 9.14
C HIS A 5 7.20 -24.51 8.78
N PRO A 6 7.15 -23.58 9.74
CA PRO A 6 7.34 -22.17 9.48
C PRO A 6 8.77 -21.93 8.96
N ASN A 7 8.89 -21.69 7.66
CA ASN A 7 10.15 -21.31 7.02
C ASN A 7 10.33 -19.81 7.23
N LYS A 8 11.13 -19.45 8.23
CA LYS A 8 11.43 -18.05 8.55
C LYS A 8 11.95 -17.26 7.34
N ASP A 9 12.70 -17.90 6.46
CA ASP A 9 13.23 -17.25 5.25
C ASP A 9 12.10 -16.84 4.27
N ASP A 10 11.09 -17.69 4.10
CA ASP A 10 9.93 -17.40 3.24
C ASP A 10 9.11 -16.24 3.83
N ASP A 11 8.92 -16.23 5.15
CA ASP A 11 8.20 -15.18 5.88
C ASP A 11 8.93 -13.83 5.80
N ILE A 12 10.27 -13.83 5.93
CA ILE A 12 11.11 -12.64 5.76
C ILE A 12 11.01 -12.10 4.33
N VAL A 13 11.09 -12.98 3.32
CA VAL A 13 10.97 -12.57 1.91
C VAL A 13 9.59 -11.96 1.65
N ALA A 14 8.52 -12.58 2.17
CA ALA A 14 7.17 -12.05 2.07
C ALA A 14 7.04 -10.68 2.76
N ALA A 15 7.60 -10.53 3.97
CA ALA A 15 7.57 -9.27 4.71
C ALA A 15 8.26 -8.13 3.94
N VAL A 16 9.45 -8.40 3.38
CA VAL A 16 10.19 -7.43 2.56
C VAL A 16 9.42 -7.06 1.29
N ALA A 17 8.86 -8.06 0.59
CA ALA A 17 8.07 -7.81 -0.61
C ALA A 17 6.83 -6.95 -0.31
N ILE A 18 6.08 -7.28 0.74
CA ILE A 18 4.90 -6.52 1.19
C ILE A 18 5.29 -5.09 1.56
N PHE A 19 6.40 -4.91 2.27
CA PHE A 19 6.87 -3.59 2.66
C PHE A 19 7.26 -2.74 1.44
N ILE A 20 8.00 -3.30 0.48
CA ILE A 20 8.37 -2.60 -0.75
C ILE A 20 7.13 -2.19 -1.54
N VAL A 21 6.17 -3.10 -1.73
CA VAL A 21 4.91 -2.81 -2.43
C VAL A 21 4.12 -1.73 -1.68
N ALA A 22 4.09 -1.78 -0.35
CA ALA A 22 3.42 -0.78 0.47
C ALA A 22 4.02 0.62 0.27
N VAL A 23 5.36 0.73 0.31
CA VAL A 23 6.07 2.01 0.10
C VAL A 23 5.83 2.56 -1.31
N VAL A 24 5.99 1.73 -2.35
CA VAL A 24 5.75 2.14 -3.74
C VAL A 24 4.30 2.57 -3.94
N GLY A 25 3.35 1.82 -3.37
CA GLY A 25 1.94 2.17 -3.38
C GLY A 25 1.67 3.51 -2.70
N ILE A 26 2.30 3.78 -1.54
CA ILE A 26 2.09 5.03 -0.79
C ILE A 26 2.56 6.22 -1.63
N VAL A 27 3.74 6.11 -2.23
CA VAL A 27 4.31 7.19 -3.06
C VAL A 27 3.42 7.44 -4.29
N THR A 28 3.02 6.39 -5.01
CA THR A 28 2.21 6.51 -6.24
C THR A 28 0.79 7.02 -5.99
N ASN A 29 0.11 6.50 -4.96
CA ASN A 29 -1.23 6.99 -4.58
C ASN A 29 -1.16 8.41 -4.00
N GLY A 30 -0.12 8.73 -3.22
CA GLY A 30 0.13 10.07 -2.72
C GLY A 30 0.35 11.09 -3.84
N MET A 31 1.19 10.76 -4.84
CA MET A 31 1.39 11.59 -6.03
C MET A 31 0.11 11.76 -6.84
N SER A 32 -0.71 10.70 -6.95
CA SER A 32 -1.98 10.75 -7.67
C SER A 32 -2.96 11.71 -7.00
N ALA A 33 -3.16 11.56 -5.69
CA ALA A 33 -3.98 12.47 -4.90
C ALA A 33 -3.46 13.91 -5.00
N PHE A 34 -2.16 14.12 -4.78
CA PHE A 34 -1.52 15.44 -4.87
C PHE A 34 -1.73 16.10 -6.24
N THR A 35 -1.55 15.35 -7.33
CA THR A 35 -1.72 15.86 -8.69
C THR A 35 -3.16 16.28 -8.96
N ILE A 36 -4.14 15.51 -8.48
CA ILE A 36 -5.57 15.84 -8.63
C ILE A 36 -5.91 17.13 -7.88
N PHE A 37 -5.41 17.33 -6.66
CA PHE A 37 -5.68 18.57 -5.91
C PHE A 37 -4.91 19.77 -6.44
N LYS A 38 -3.73 19.56 -7.05
CA LYS A 38 -2.90 20.64 -7.60
C LYS A 38 -3.39 21.13 -8.96
N MET A 39 -3.86 20.23 -9.84
CA MET A 39 -4.24 20.59 -11.20
C MET A 39 -5.74 20.92 -11.28
N GLU A 40 -6.07 22.18 -11.55
CA GLU A 40 -7.48 22.64 -11.59
C GLU A 40 -8.34 21.88 -12.60
N HIS A 41 -7.77 21.48 -13.74
CA HIS A 41 -8.45 20.66 -14.75
C HIS A 41 -8.94 19.29 -14.21
N LEU A 42 -8.24 18.73 -13.22
CA LEU A 42 -8.56 17.42 -12.65
C LEU A 42 -9.55 17.48 -11.48
N ARG A 43 -9.90 18.68 -10.98
CA ARG A 43 -10.83 18.87 -9.84
C ARG A 43 -12.31 18.75 -10.24
N ASN A 44 -12.62 17.72 -11.01
CA ASN A 44 -13.96 17.36 -11.45
C ASN A 44 -14.45 16.09 -10.72
N ALA A 45 -15.70 15.69 -10.92
CA ALA A 45 -16.30 14.54 -10.22
C ALA A 45 -15.52 13.23 -10.42
N PHE A 46 -14.93 13.04 -11.62
CA PHE A 46 -14.08 11.89 -11.91
C PHE A 46 -12.76 11.96 -11.14
N GLY A 47 -12.08 13.10 -11.15
CA GLY A 47 -10.85 13.28 -10.40
C GLY A 47 -11.03 13.13 -8.89
N TYR A 48 -12.12 13.64 -8.30
CA TYR A 48 -12.40 13.40 -6.88
C TYR A 48 -12.68 11.92 -6.57
N SER A 49 -13.30 11.18 -7.50
CA SER A 49 -13.44 9.72 -7.38
C SER A 49 -12.08 9.02 -7.41
N CYS A 50 -11.17 9.42 -8.31
CA CYS A 50 -9.80 8.91 -8.32
C CYS A 50 -9.04 9.26 -7.03
N ALA A 51 -9.25 10.46 -6.47
CA ALA A 51 -8.64 10.87 -5.21
C ALA A 51 -9.16 10.05 -4.02
N SER A 52 -10.46 9.73 -3.96
CA SER A 52 -11.01 8.89 -2.88
C SER A 52 -10.45 7.46 -2.94
N HIS A 53 -10.30 6.90 -4.14
CA HIS A 53 -9.60 5.63 -4.34
C HIS A 53 -8.14 5.71 -3.89
N ALA A 54 -7.42 6.77 -4.26
CA ALA A 54 -6.04 6.97 -3.84
C ALA A 54 -5.92 7.07 -2.31
N PHE A 55 -6.84 7.79 -1.63
CA PHE A 55 -6.87 7.85 -0.16
C PHE A 55 -7.21 6.50 0.48
N GLY A 56 -8.16 5.75 -0.07
CA GLY A 56 -8.47 4.40 0.40
C GLY A 56 -7.27 3.47 0.29
N ASN A 57 -6.57 3.52 -0.85
CA ASN A 57 -5.34 2.77 -1.06
C ASN A 57 -4.25 3.17 -0.06
N LEU A 58 -4.05 4.47 0.20
CA LEU A 58 -3.09 4.95 1.20
C LEU A 58 -3.37 4.33 2.58
N GLY A 59 -4.62 4.33 3.03
CA GLY A 59 -5.00 3.72 4.30
C GLY A 59 -4.63 2.23 4.38
N VAL A 60 -4.97 1.46 3.35
CA VAL A 60 -4.65 0.02 3.28
C VAL A 60 -3.14 -0.23 3.25
N LEU A 61 -2.38 0.56 2.48
CA LEU A 61 -0.93 0.41 2.37
C LEU A 61 -0.21 0.76 3.67
N PHE A 62 -0.73 1.71 4.46
CA PHE A 62 -0.20 1.95 5.81
C PHE A 62 -0.39 0.75 6.74
N ILE A 63 -1.54 0.05 6.65
CA ILE A 63 -1.75 -1.18 7.41
C ILE A 63 -0.75 -2.26 6.95
N PHE A 64 -0.51 -2.40 5.64
CA PHE A 64 0.48 -3.36 5.16
C PHE A 64 1.91 -3.04 5.64
N ALA A 65 2.31 -1.77 5.64
CA ALA A 65 3.63 -1.34 6.05
C ALA A 65 3.88 -1.48 7.56
N PHE A 66 2.91 -1.11 8.40
CA PHE A 66 3.10 -1.00 9.86
C PHE A 66 2.51 -2.16 10.66
N TRP A 67 1.64 -2.96 10.06
CA TRP A 67 0.99 -4.09 10.75
C TRP A 67 1.30 -5.42 10.09
N ALA A 68 1.03 -5.57 8.79
CA ALA A 68 1.19 -6.87 8.13
C ALA A 68 2.67 -7.30 7.99
N ALA A 69 3.55 -6.42 7.52
CA ALA A 69 4.97 -6.77 7.35
C ALA A 69 5.68 -7.07 8.69
N PRO A 70 5.48 -6.30 9.79
CA PRO A 70 6.07 -6.65 11.08
C PRO A 70 5.56 -7.95 11.68
N LEU A 71 4.28 -8.28 11.50
CA LEU A 71 3.70 -9.54 11.99
C LEU A 71 4.28 -10.79 11.32
N LEU A 72 4.86 -10.66 10.12
CA LEU A 72 5.52 -11.76 9.43
C LEU A 72 6.94 -12.00 9.95
N ILE A 73 7.54 -11.01 10.62
CA ILE A 73 8.91 -11.08 11.14
C ILE A 73 8.92 -11.43 12.65
N LEU A 74 7.86 -11.06 13.38
CA LEU A 74 7.68 -11.31 14.82
C LEU A 74 7.27 -12.76 15.12
#